data_AF-L7E560-F1
#
_entry.id   AF-L7E560-F1
#
_cell.length_a   1.000
_cell.length_b   1.000
_cell.length_c   1.000
_cell.angle_alpha   90.00
_cell.angle_beta   90.00
_cell.angle_gamma   90.00
#
_symmetry.space_group_name_H-M   'P 1'
#
loop_
_entity.id
_entity.type
_entity.pdbx_description
1 polymer ?
#
loop_
_entity_poly.entity_id
_entity_poly.type
_entity_poly.pdbx_seq_one_letter_code
_entity_poly.pdbx_strand_id
1 'polypeptide(L)'
;MLRVAVVGSGPAGSSAAETLAKAGIETYLFERKLDNAKPCGGAIPLCMVSEFDLPPEIIDRRVRKMKMISPSNVEVDINLDNQDEYIGMCRREVLDGFMRERAHKLGAHLINGTVYGLDIPTNSTDPYTLHYADHSHGNSQGEMKSLKVDVVIGADGANSRIAKAIDAGDYNYAIAFQERIRLPQDKMAYYEDLAEMYVGKDVSPDFYAWVFPKYDHVAVGTGTMKVNKAMIKDLQAGIRARAARRLEGGEIIRVEAHPIPEHPRPRRVVGRVALVGDAAGTVTKSSGEGIYFAAKSARMCAETIVEVTNGGQRIPTEDELKLYLKRWDKKYGMTYLVLDILQRVFYRTDATREAFVEMCSDKDVQKMTFDSYLYKTVVPANPLVQMKITAKTIGSLLRGNALAP
;
A
#
# COMPACT_ATOMS: atom_id res chain seq x y z
N MET A 1 -15.95 -0.41 29.53
CA MET A 1 -15.76 -0.92 28.15
C MET A 1 -14.58 -0.19 27.56
N LEU A 2 -13.68 -0.90 26.87
CA LEU A 2 -12.47 -0.30 26.29
C LEU A 2 -12.85 0.73 25.21
N ARG A 3 -12.22 1.90 25.25
CA ARG A 3 -12.34 2.94 24.22
C ARG A 3 -11.08 2.99 23.37
N VAL A 4 -11.26 2.92 22.05
CA VAL A 4 -10.14 2.91 21.11
C VAL A 4 -10.31 4.03 20.09
N ALA A 5 -9.30 4.90 19.96
CA ALA A 5 -9.22 5.83 18.85
C ALA A 5 -8.42 5.22 17.69
N VAL A 6 -8.97 5.28 16.49
CA VAL A 6 -8.30 4.93 15.24
C VAL A 6 -8.14 6.21 14.41
N VAL A 7 -6.90 6.65 14.22
CA VAL A 7 -6.61 7.95 13.58
C VAL A 7 -6.25 7.75 12.11
N GLY A 8 -7.12 8.18 11.20
CA GLY A 8 -7.03 7.98 9.75
C GLY A 8 -8.00 6.90 9.27
N SER A 9 -8.78 7.16 8.22
CA SER A 9 -9.85 6.25 7.74
C SER A 9 -9.58 5.58 6.39
N GLY A 10 -8.32 5.55 5.95
CA GLY A 10 -7.93 4.73 4.81
C GLY A 10 -8.08 3.22 5.08
N PRO A 11 -7.60 2.35 4.18
CA PRO A 11 -7.78 0.90 4.30
C PRO A 11 -7.29 0.33 5.65
N ALA A 12 -6.20 0.88 6.21
CA ALA A 12 -5.73 0.51 7.54
C ALA A 12 -6.77 0.83 8.63
N GLY A 13 -7.07 2.11 8.85
CA GLY A 13 -7.92 2.50 9.97
C GLY A 13 -9.35 1.97 9.85
N SER A 14 -9.90 1.94 8.64
CA SER A 14 -11.22 1.35 8.40
C SER A 14 -11.25 -0.16 8.71
N SER A 15 -10.19 -0.91 8.38
CA SER A 15 -10.10 -2.32 8.75
C SER A 15 -9.97 -2.53 10.26
N ALA A 16 -9.15 -1.73 10.95
CA ALA A 16 -9.04 -1.81 12.40
C ALA A 16 -10.38 -1.46 13.08
N ALA A 17 -11.02 -0.37 12.65
CA ALA A 17 -12.28 0.08 13.23
C ALA A 17 -13.41 -0.93 13.00
N GLU A 18 -13.49 -1.53 11.81
CA GLU A 18 -14.43 -2.61 11.53
C GLU A 18 -14.25 -3.81 12.48
N THR A 19 -13.01 -4.27 12.68
CA THR A 19 -12.71 -5.40 13.57
C THR A 19 -13.07 -5.10 15.01
N LEU A 20 -12.75 -3.91 15.51
CA LEU A 20 -13.06 -3.50 16.88
C LEU A 20 -14.57 -3.34 17.10
N ALA A 21 -15.27 -2.70 16.15
CA ALA A 21 -16.71 -2.48 16.23
C ALA A 21 -17.49 -3.80 16.21
N LYS A 22 -17.09 -4.77 15.37
CA LYS A 22 -17.65 -6.14 15.35
C LYS A 22 -17.51 -6.85 16.71
N ALA A 23 -16.48 -6.53 17.49
CA ALA A 23 -16.26 -7.09 18.82
C ALA A 23 -16.98 -6.31 19.94
N GLY A 24 -17.77 -5.27 19.62
CA GLY A 24 -18.47 -4.45 20.61
C GLY A 24 -17.58 -3.44 21.34
N ILE A 25 -16.36 -3.20 20.87
CA ILE A 25 -15.44 -2.23 21.47
C ILE A 25 -15.83 -0.81 21.03
N GLU A 26 -15.88 0.12 21.99
CA GLU A 26 -16.20 1.53 21.72
C GLU A 26 -15.10 2.17 20.89
N THR A 27 -15.39 2.42 19.61
CA THR A 27 -14.38 2.73 18.59
C THR A 27 -14.65 4.09 17.96
N TYR A 28 -13.64 4.95 17.96
CA TYR A 28 -13.68 6.28 17.37
C TYR A 28 -12.76 6.35 16.15
N LEU A 29 -13.33 6.48 14.95
CA LEU A 29 -12.59 6.51 13.68
C LEU A 29 -12.49 7.95 13.18
N PHE A 30 -11.27 8.50 13.13
CA PHE A 30 -11.04 9.88 12.68
C PHE A 30 -10.64 9.94 11.21
N GLU A 31 -11.21 10.91 10.48
CA GLU A 31 -10.75 11.30 9.15
C GLU A 31 -10.77 12.81 8.98
N ARG A 32 -9.68 13.36 8.46
CA ARG A 32 -9.60 14.80 8.17
C ARG A 32 -10.40 15.17 6.93
N LYS A 33 -10.34 14.37 5.85
CA LYS A 33 -11.02 14.65 4.58
C LYS A 33 -11.80 13.44 4.10
N LEU A 34 -13.12 13.44 4.30
CA LEU A 34 -13.97 12.33 3.88
C LEU A 34 -14.12 12.23 2.34
N ASP A 35 -13.92 13.34 1.65
CA ASP A 35 -14.06 13.52 0.19
C ASP A 35 -12.77 13.31 -0.60
N ASN A 36 -11.65 13.02 0.08
CA ASN A 36 -10.36 12.90 -0.57
C ASN A 36 -9.67 11.57 -0.20
N ALA A 37 -8.90 11.05 -1.13
CA ALA A 37 -8.11 9.85 -0.92
C ALA A 37 -6.62 10.09 -1.20
N LYS A 38 -5.77 9.22 -0.62
CA LYS A 38 -4.34 9.21 -0.92
C LYS A 38 -4.13 8.82 -2.39
N PRO A 39 -3.28 9.54 -3.15
CA PRO A 39 -2.88 9.14 -4.50
C PRO A 39 -2.31 7.73 -4.53
N CYS A 40 -2.74 6.92 -5.51
CA CYS A 40 -2.33 5.53 -5.61
C CYS A 40 -2.60 4.98 -7.01
N GLY A 41 -1.74 4.05 -7.46
CA GLY A 41 -2.00 3.23 -8.63
C GLY A 41 -3.17 2.25 -8.45
N GLY A 42 -3.62 2.03 -7.21
CA GLY A 42 -4.88 1.37 -6.84
C GLY A 42 -5.04 -0.09 -7.26
N ALA A 43 -3.94 -0.81 -7.47
CA ALA A 43 -3.93 -2.25 -7.65
C ALA A 43 -4.09 -2.95 -6.29
N ILE A 44 -4.97 -3.96 -6.22
CA ILE A 44 -5.18 -4.81 -5.06
C ILE A 44 -5.08 -6.29 -5.46
N PRO A 45 -4.50 -7.14 -4.59
CA PRO A 45 -4.36 -8.57 -4.86
C PRO A 45 -5.71 -9.29 -4.66
N LEU A 46 -5.86 -10.44 -5.32
CA LEU A 46 -7.09 -11.24 -5.22
C LEU A 46 -7.42 -11.65 -3.78
N CYS A 47 -6.41 -12.01 -2.98
CA CYS A 47 -6.62 -12.34 -1.57
C CYS A 47 -7.23 -11.19 -0.77
N MET A 48 -6.97 -9.92 -1.13
CA MET A 48 -7.59 -8.79 -0.47
C MET A 48 -9.10 -8.76 -0.74
N VAL A 49 -9.52 -9.07 -1.97
CA VAL A 49 -10.93 -9.10 -2.34
C VAL A 49 -11.69 -10.10 -1.47
N SER A 50 -11.19 -11.33 -1.37
CA SER A 50 -11.81 -12.37 -0.55
C SER A 50 -11.67 -12.12 0.95
N GLU A 51 -10.48 -11.75 1.43
CA GLU A 51 -10.22 -11.66 2.87
C GLU A 51 -10.89 -10.46 3.53
N PHE A 52 -11.26 -9.43 2.77
CA PHE A 52 -11.95 -8.23 3.26
C PHE A 52 -13.38 -8.12 2.73
N ASP A 53 -13.94 -9.17 2.12
CA ASP A 53 -15.29 -9.20 1.57
C ASP A 53 -15.59 -7.97 0.70
N LEU A 54 -14.68 -7.68 -0.24
CA LEU A 54 -14.82 -6.54 -1.14
C LEU A 54 -15.78 -6.89 -2.27
N PRO A 55 -16.87 -6.12 -2.44
CA PRO A 55 -17.87 -6.45 -3.43
C PRO A 55 -17.36 -6.08 -4.84
N PRO A 56 -17.78 -6.80 -5.89
CA PRO A 56 -17.23 -6.61 -7.24
C PRO A 56 -17.48 -5.21 -7.81
N GLU A 57 -18.49 -4.49 -7.33
CA GLU A 57 -18.89 -3.15 -7.80
C GLU A 57 -17.87 -2.06 -7.46
N ILE A 58 -17.00 -2.28 -6.46
CA ILE A 58 -15.93 -1.33 -6.12
C ILE A 58 -14.61 -1.63 -6.87
N ILE A 59 -14.58 -2.71 -7.66
CA ILE A 59 -13.45 -3.09 -8.49
C ILE A 59 -13.68 -2.54 -9.90
N ASP A 60 -13.07 -1.39 -10.22
CA ASP A 60 -13.28 -0.71 -11.50
C ASP A 60 -12.79 -1.55 -12.70
N ARG A 61 -11.68 -2.29 -12.56
CA ARG A 61 -11.15 -3.20 -13.59
C ARG A 61 -10.58 -4.47 -12.99
N ARG A 62 -10.67 -5.57 -13.75
CA ARG A 62 -10.06 -6.86 -13.44
C ARG A 62 -8.91 -7.11 -14.41
N VAL A 63 -7.71 -6.69 -14.02
CA VAL A 63 -6.52 -6.83 -14.86
C VAL A 63 -6.06 -8.28 -14.85
N ARG A 64 -5.99 -8.88 -16.03
CA ARG A 64 -5.55 -10.27 -16.25
C ARG A 64 -4.22 -10.36 -17.01
N LYS A 65 -3.81 -9.24 -17.62
CA LYS A 65 -2.57 -9.12 -18.38
C LYS A 65 -1.69 -8.05 -17.74
N MET A 66 -0.42 -8.36 -17.58
CA MET A 66 0.61 -7.39 -17.20
C MET A 66 1.67 -7.39 -18.28
N LYS A 67 2.15 -6.21 -18.65
CA LYS A 67 3.28 -6.07 -19.56
C LYS A 67 4.46 -5.47 -18.82
N MET A 68 5.56 -6.22 -18.79
CA MET A 68 6.84 -5.79 -18.24
C MET A 68 7.68 -5.22 -19.38
N ILE A 69 8.15 -3.98 -19.24
CA ILE A 69 8.82 -3.25 -20.32
C ILE A 69 10.22 -2.86 -19.87
N SER A 70 11.22 -3.40 -20.56
CA SER A 70 12.65 -3.26 -20.22
C SER A 70 13.23 -1.91 -20.61
N PRO A 71 14.44 -1.52 -20.15
CA PRO A 71 15.10 -0.28 -20.57
C PRO A 71 15.17 -0.09 -22.10
N SER A 72 15.44 -1.17 -22.84
CA SER A 72 15.51 -1.19 -24.31
C SER A 72 14.13 -1.33 -24.98
N ASN A 73 13.04 -1.18 -24.22
CA ASN A 73 11.65 -1.35 -24.65
C ASN A 73 11.30 -2.76 -25.17
N VAL A 74 12.01 -3.79 -24.72
CA VAL A 74 11.53 -5.17 -24.90
C VAL A 74 10.30 -5.35 -24.02
N GLU A 75 9.21 -5.85 -24.63
CA GLU A 75 7.95 -6.09 -23.95
C GLU A 75 7.78 -7.57 -23.68
N VAL A 76 7.53 -7.92 -22.41
CA VAL A 76 7.22 -9.27 -21.99
C VAL A 76 5.79 -9.30 -21.45
N ASP A 77 4.95 -10.10 -22.09
CA ASP A 77 3.57 -10.31 -21.70
C ASP A 77 3.49 -11.38 -20.60
N ILE A 78 2.73 -11.05 -19.56
CA ILE A 78 2.42 -11.94 -18.45
C ILE A 78 0.90 -12.05 -18.36
N ASN A 79 0.40 -13.27 -18.52
CA ASN A 79 -1.03 -13.56 -18.53
C ASN A 79 -1.37 -14.48 -17.35
N LEU A 80 -2.48 -14.19 -16.68
CA LEU A 80 -3.03 -15.10 -15.67
C LEU A 80 -3.74 -16.27 -16.36
N ASP A 81 -3.23 -17.49 -16.13
CA ASP A 81 -3.77 -18.71 -16.74
C ASP A 81 -5.18 -19.04 -16.19
N ASN A 82 -5.39 -18.82 -14.88
CA ASN A 82 -6.66 -19.11 -14.22
C ASN A 82 -7.69 -18.01 -14.48
N GLN A 83 -8.86 -18.38 -15.04
CA GLN A 83 -9.92 -17.44 -15.44
C GLN A 83 -10.61 -16.72 -14.26
N ASP A 84 -10.44 -17.23 -13.05
CA ASP A 84 -10.98 -16.60 -11.84
C ASP A 84 -9.99 -15.63 -11.19
N GLU A 85 -8.73 -15.63 -11.63
CA GLU A 85 -7.68 -14.77 -11.07
C GLU A 85 -7.56 -13.42 -11.77
N TYR A 86 -7.42 -12.35 -11.00
CA TYR A 86 -7.19 -11.01 -11.51
C TYR A 86 -6.52 -10.12 -10.46
N ILE A 87 -5.89 -9.03 -10.94
CA ILE A 87 -5.52 -7.89 -10.11
C ILE A 87 -6.68 -6.91 -10.13
N GLY A 88 -7.23 -6.61 -8.94
CA GLY A 88 -8.32 -5.64 -8.83
C GLY A 88 -7.78 -4.22 -8.95
N MET A 89 -8.37 -3.41 -9.83
CA MET A 89 -8.03 -1.99 -9.94
C MET A 89 -9.15 -1.16 -9.38
N CYS A 90 -8.83 -0.36 -8.36
CA CYS A 90 -9.81 0.47 -7.66
C CYS A 90 -9.40 1.95 -7.69
N ARG A 91 -10.38 2.84 -7.74
CA ARG A 91 -10.28 4.22 -7.28
C ARG A 91 -10.27 4.23 -5.75
N ARG A 92 -9.30 4.93 -5.17
CA ARG A 92 -9.11 4.98 -3.71
C ARG A 92 -10.26 5.67 -3.00
N GLU A 93 -10.85 6.69 -3.61
CA GLU A 93 -12.05 7.36 -3.12
C GLU A 93 -13.25 6.40 -2.93
N VAL A 94 -13.39 5.40 -3.81
CA VAL A 94 -14.47 4.38 -3.72
C VAL A 94 -14.12 3.30 -2.70
N LEU A 95 -12.91 2.74 -2.78
CA LEU A 95 -12.46 1.68 -1.87
C LEU A 95 -12.42 2.17 -0.41
N ASP A 96 -11.77 3.31 -0.16
CA ASP A 96 -11.64 3.87 1.19
C ASP A 96 -13.03 4.24 1.75
N GLY A 97 -13.88 4.84 0.92
CA GLY A 97 -15.26 5.16 1.28
C GLY A 97 -16.06 3.92 1.67
N PHE A 98 -16.02 2.86 0.85
CA PHE A 98 -16.71 1.60 1.14
C PHE A 98 -16.27 1.00 2.50
N MET A 99 -14.96 0.86 2.72
CA MET A 99 -14.44 0.26 3.95
C MET A 99 -14.78 1.10 5.18
N ARG A 100 -14.70 2.43 5.06
CA ARG A 100 -15.04 3.37 6.13
C ARG A 100 -16.51 3.31 6.50
N GLU A 101 -17.39 3.39 5.50
CA GLU A 101 -18.84 3.32 5.73
C GLU A 101 -19.25 1.97 6.30
N ARG A 102 -18.58 0.89 5.92
CA ARG A 102 -18.80 -0.44 6.53
C ARG A 102 -18.44 -0.44 8.01
N ALA A 103 -17.28 0.10 8.39
CA ALA A 103 -16.90 0.22 9.80
C ALA A 103 -17.89 1.08 10.60
N HIS A 104 -18.35 2.19 10.01
CA HIS A 104 -19.36 3.05 10.64
C HIS A 104 -20.69 2.33 10.87
N LYS A 105 -21.22 1.62 9.86
CA LYS A 105 -22.46 0.82 9.96
C LYS A 105 -22.40 -0.27 11.02
N LEU A 106 -21.20 -0.77 11.34
CA LEU A 106 -20.97 -1.77 12.37
C LEU A 106 -20.83 -1.18 13.78
N GLY A 107 -20.91 0.15 13.93
CA GLY A 107 -20.92 0.84 15.23
C GLY A 107 -19.69 1.70 15.52
N ALA A 108 -18.74 1.84 14.60
CA ALA A 108 -17.65 2.78 14.79
C ALA A 108 -18.16 4.23 14.69
N HIS A 109 -17.78 5.08 15.65
CA HIS A 109 -18.06 6.51 15.65
C HIS A 109 -17.14 7.21 14.64
N LEU A 110 -17.65 7.45 13.43
CA LEU A 110 -16.92 8.19 12.41
C LEU A 110 -16.92 9.68 12.76
N ILE A 111 -15.73 10.25 12.94
CA ILE A 111 -15.52 11.66 13.24
C ILE A 111 -14.78 12.30 12.07
N ASN A 112 -15.43 13.27 11.41
CA ASN A 112 -14.71 14.12 10.48
C ASN A 112 -13.88 15.14 11.26
N GLY A 113 -12.65 14.79 11.60
CA GLY A 113 -11.78 15.62 12.42
C GLY A 113 -10.30 15.48 12.12
N THR A 114 -9.57 16.60 12.22
CA THR A 114 -8.11 16.62 12.13
C THR A 114 -7.50 16.45 13.51
N VAL A 115 -6.95 15.28 13.81
CA VAL A 115 -6.14 15.09 15.03
C VAL A 115 -4.85 15.91 14.92
N TYR A 116 -4.55 16.72 15.94
CA TYR A 116 -3.38 17.58 16.00
C TYR A 116 -2.50 17.40 17.24
N GLY A 117 -3.00 16.71 18.28
CA GLY A 117 -2.25 16.42 19.48
C GLY A 117 -2.65 15.10 20.12
N LEU A 118 -1.74 14.52 20.88
CA LEU A 118 -1.94 13.34 21.71
C LEU A 118 -1.19 13.55 23.03
N ASP A 119 -1.93 13.65 24.12
CA ASP A 119 -1.34 13.67 25.46
C ASP A 119 -1.18 12.24 25.96
N ILE A 120 0.06 11.90 26.31
CA ILE A 120 0.44 10.59 26.83
C ILE A 120 0.40 10.66 28.36
N PRO A 121 -0.36 9.78 29.04
CA PRO A 121 -0.42 9.76 30.50
C PRO A 121 0.93 9.39 31.11
N THR A 122 1.18 9.87 32.34
CA THR A 122 2.42 9.56 33.08
C THR A 122 2.40 8.16 33.70
N ASN A 123 1.22 7.53 33.83
CA ASN A 123 1.06 6.16 34.32
C ASN A 123 0.39 5.25 33.27
N SER A 124 0.46 3.94 33.51
CA SER A 124 0.01 2.90 32.57
C SER A 124 -1.48 2.56 32.65
N THR A 125 -2.29 3.33 33.41
CA THR A 125 -3.73 3.06 33.59
C THR A 125 -4.62 4.21 33.14
N ASP A 126 -4.14 5.45 33.20
CA ASP A 126 -4.91 6.63 32.81
C ASP A 126 -5.11 6.70 31.29
N PRO A 127 -6.21 7.29 30.81
CA PRO A 127 -6.49 7.39 29.38
C PRO A 127 -5.56 8.38 28.67
N TYR A 128 -5.34 8.13 27.38
CA TYR A 128 -4.75 9.10 26.44
C TYR A 128 -5.79 10.18 26.12
N THR A 129 -5.33 11.41 25.83
CA THR A 129 -6.21 12.48 25.35
C THR A 129 -5.85 12.86 23.93
N LEU A 130 -6.74 12.62 22.97
CA LEU A 130 -6.61 13.12 21.61
C LEU A 130 -7.15 14.54 21.54
N HIS A 131 -6.43 15.41 20.84
CA HIS A 131 -6.88 16.76 20.50
C HIS A 131 -7.14 16.85 19.00
N TYR A 132 -8.33 17.30 18.61
CA TYR A 132 -8.74 17.33 17.21
C TYR A 132 -9.60 18.54 16.89
N ALA A 133 -9.52 18.99 15.63
CA ALA A 133 -10.43 19.99 15.07
C ALA A 133 -11.57 19.26 14.34
N ASP A 134 -12.80 19.40 14.82
CA ASP A 134 -14.02 18.77 14.29
C ASP A 134 -14.61 19.59 13.14
N HIS A 135 -14.79 18.98 11.97
CA HIS A 135 -15.27 19.60 10.74
C HIS A 135 -16.74 19.29 10.42
N SER A 136 -17.47 18.61 11.33
CA SER A 136 -18.85 18.18 11.10
C SER A 136 -19.84 19.31 10.79
N HIS A 137 -19.52 20.55 11.18
CA HIS A 137 -20.34 21.74 10.92
C HIS A 137 -19.89 22.56 9.70
N GLY A 138 -19.03 22.03 8.82
CA GLY A 138 -18.62 22.70 7.57
C GLY A 138 -17.68 23.90 7.73
N ASN A 139 -17.25 24.17 8.96
CA ASN A 139 -16.23 25.15 9.32
C ASN A 139 -14.84 24.65 8.88
N SER A 140 -14.07 25.48 8.14
CA SER A 140 -12.74 25.12 7.63
C SER A 140 -11.62 25.07 8.68
N GLN A 141 -11.76 25.76 9.81
CA GLN A 141 -10.86 25.69 10.96
C GLN A 141 -11.17 24.48 11.86
N GLY A 142 -12.42 24.02 11.86
CA GLY A 142 -12.97 23.02 12.77
C GLY A 142 -13.21 23.56 14.20
N GLU A 143 -14.04 22.87 14.97
CA GLU A 143 -14.24 23.12 16.40
C GLU A 143 -13.20 22.33 17.20
N MET A 144 -12.44 22.99 18.08
CA MET A 144 -11.38 22.34 18.85
C MET A 144 -12.00 21.50 19.97
N LYS A 145 -11.81 20.18 19.89
CA LYS A 145 -12.34 19.19 20.83
C LYS A 145 -11.24 18.27 21.32
N SER A 146 -11.53 17.59 22.42
CA SER A 146 -10.69 16.52 22.94
C SER A 146 -11.50 15.26 23.23
N LEU A 147 -10.83 14.11 23.18
CA LEU A 147 -11.43 12.80 23.45
C LEU A 147 -10.46 11.95 24.27
N LYS A 148 -10.96 11.39 25.38
CA LYS A 148 -10.20 10.45 26.20
C LYS A 148 -10.44 9.02 25.76
N VAL A 149 -9.38 8.26 25.52
CA VAL A 149 -9.43 6.85 25.11
C VAL A 149 -8.36 6.02 25.81
N ASP A 150 -8.55 4.71 25.83
CA ASP A 150 -7.66 3.80 26.56
C ASP A 150 -6.52 3.29 25.65
N VAL A 151 -6.79 3.16 24.34
CA VAL A 151 -5.84 2.69 23.30
C VAL A 151 -5.93 3.61 22.08
N VAL A 152 -4.80 3.82 21.39
CA VAL A 152 -4.74 4.58 20.14
C VAL A 152 -4.10 3.74 19.03
N ILE A 153 -4.76 3.66 17.88
CA ILE A 153 -4.22 3.08 16.64
C ILE A 153 -3.93 4.22 15.67
N GLY A 154 -2.64 4.49 15.41
CA GLY A 154 -2.18 5.42 14.40
C GLY A 154 -2.22 4.79 13.01
N ALA A 155 -3.21 5.19 12.21
CA ALA A 155 -3.41 4.77 10.81
C ALA A 155 -3.38 5.98 9.84
N ASP A 156 -2.72 7.07 10.25
CA ASP A 156 -2.77 8.41 9.67
C ASP A 156 -1.71 8.63 8.57
N GLY A 157 -1.32 7.54 7.92
CA GLY A 157 -0.50 7.56 6.72
C GLY A 157 0.97 7.88 6.96
N ALA A 158 1.67 8.13 5.87
CA ALA A 158 3.13 8.32 5.88
C ALA A 158 3.62 9.61 6.58
N ASN A 159 2.71 10.55 6.87
CA ASN A 159 3.01 11.77 7.62
C ASN A 159 2.44 11.74 9.04
N SER A 160 2.33 10.54 9.60
CA SER A 160 1.68 10.26 10.88
C SER A 160 2.06 11.23 11.99
N ARG A 161 1.05 11.89 12.57
CA ARG A 161 1.16 12.71 13.77
C ARG A 161 1.22 11.85 15.02
N ILE A 162 0.53 10.71 15.02
CA ILE A 162 0.59 9.75 16.12
C ILE A 162 2.00 9.18 16.27
N ALA A 163 2.66 8.82 15.17
CA ALA A 163 4.05 8.37 15.17
C ALA A 163 5.01 9.42 15.75
N LYS A 164 4.78 10.71 15.44
CA LYS A 164 5.58 11.81 16.01
C LYS A 164 5.33 11.96 17.51
N ALA A 165 4.09 11.86 17.96
CA ALA A 165 3.72 12.01 19.37
C ALA A 165 4.38 10.96 20.27
N ILE A 166 4.60 9.74 19.76
CA ILE A 166 5.24 8.65 20.51
C ILE A 166 6.75 8.52 20.26
N ASP A 167 7.35 9.47 19.54
CA ASP A 167 8.75 9.41 19.11
C ASP A 167 9.10 8.06 18.43
N ALA A 168 8.36 7.75 17.38
CA ALA A 168 8.44 6.47 16.69
C ALA A 168 9.75 6.24 15.91
N GLY A 169 10.55 7.30 15.72
CA GLY A 169 11.69 7.34 14.81
C GLY A 169 11.26 7.43 13.34
N ASP A 170 12.17 7.85 12.46
CA ASP A 170 11.92 7.99 11.02
C ASP A 170 12.11 6.67 10.25
N TYR A 171 11.64 6.65 9.00
CA TYR A 171 11.95 5.61 8.02
C TYR A 171 12.43 6.22 6.70
N ASN A 172 12.98 5.37 5.84
CA ASN A 172 13.21 5.69 4.43
C ASN A 172 11.92 5.55 3.63
N TYR A 173 11.78 6.36 2.58
CA TYR A 173 10.63 6.33 1.69
C TYR A 173 11.00 6.62 0.24
N ALA A 174 10.19 6.10 -0.67
CA ALA A 174 10.11 6.56 -2.05
C ALA A 174 9.09 7.69 -2.19
N ILE A 175 9.24 8.53 -3.19
CA ILE A 175 8.22 9.47 -3.65
C ILE A 175 7.59 8.86 -4.89
N ALA A 176 6.28 8.65 -4.85
CA ALA A 176 5.48 8.38 -6.03
C ALA A 176 4.90 9.68 -6.57
N PHE A 177 4.90 9.81 -7.90
CA PHE A 177 4.28 10.87 -8.66
C PHE A 177 3.44 10.25 -9.75
N GLN A 178 2.21 10.71 -9.94
CA GLN A 178 1.34 10.21 -11.00
C GLN A 178 0.42 11.29 -11.57
N GLU A 179 0.01 11.05 -12.80
CA GLU A 179 -1.02 11.78 -13.51
C GLU A 179 -2.19 10.84 -13.75
N ARG A 180 -3.41 11.30 -13.44
CA ARG A 180 -4.62 10.64 -13.93
C ARG A 180 -4.87 11.19 -15.33
N ILE A 181 -4.83 10.31 -16.33
CA ILE A 181 -4.99 10.68 -17.73
C ILE A 181 -6.24 9.99 -18.27
N ARG A 182 -7.27 10.79 -18.60
CA ARG A 182 -8.46 10.30 -19.28
C ARG A 182 -8.12 10.08 -20.75
N LEU A 183 -8.38 8.90 -21.28
CA LEU A 183 -8.07 8.56 -22.66
C LEU A 183 -9.34 8.49 -23.52
N PRO A 184 -9.23 8.68 -24.84
CA PRO A 184 -10.27 8.31 -25.80
C PRO A 184 -10.69 6.82 -25.64
N GLN A 185 -11.92 6.48 -26.04
CA GLN A 185 -12.50 5.16 -25.79
C GLN A 185 -11.70 4.02 -26.46
N ASP A 186 -11.20 4.23 -27.67
CA ASP A 186 -10.37 3.27 -28.41
C ASP A 186 -9.03 3.01 -27.69
N LYS A 187 -8.43 4.04 -27.11
CA LYS A 187 -7.20 3.93 -26.31
C LYS A 187 -7.47 3.29 -24.95
N MET A 188 -8.60 3.60 -24.29
CA MET A 188 -9.01 2.92 -23.05
C MET A 188 -9.29 1.44 -23.26
N ALA A 189 -9.80 1.03 -24.44
CA ALA A 189 -10.06 -0.39 -24.75
C ALA A 189 -8.78 -1.24 -24.71
N TYR A 190 -7.63 -0.67 -25.09
CA TYR A 190 -6.33 -1.36 -24.96
C TYR A 190 -5.99 -1.69 -23.49
N TYR A 191 -6.46 -0.87 -22.55
CA TYR A 191 -6.23 -1.02 -21.12
C TYR A 191 -7.42 -1.66 -20.37
N GLU A 192 -8.31 -2.36 -21.08
CA GLU A 192 -9.50 -2.99 -20.47
C GLU A 192 -9.12 -4.01 -19.38
N ASP A 193 -8.16 -4.89 -19.66
CA ASP A 193 -7.66 -5.93 -18.74
C ASP A 193 -6.12 -5.96 -18.63
N LEU A 194 -5.45 -4.88 -19.06
CA LEU A 194 -4.00 -4.77 -19.16
C LEU A 194 -3.45 -3.67 -18.26
N ALA A 195 -2.41 -4.00 -17.48
CA ALA A 195 -1.55 -3.04 -16.80
C ALA A 195 -0.13 -3.10 -17.37
N GLU A 196 0.60 -2.00 -17.29
CA GLU A 196 1.98 -1.92 -17.78
C GLU A 196 2.92 -1.44 -16.68
N MET A 197 4.09 -2.05 -16.61
CA MET A 197 5.17 -1.69 -15.71
C MET A 197 6.46 -1.48 -16.50
N TYR A 198 7.07 -0.31 -16.32
CA TYR A 198 8.24 0.15 -17.05
C TYR A 198 9.43 0.23 -16.10
N VAL A 199 10.55 -0.35 -16.50
CA VAL A 199 11.82 -0.23 -15.78
C VAL A 199 12.87 0.42 -16.70
N GLY A 200 13.74 1.21 -16.10
CA GLY A 200 14.81 1.92 -16.80
C GLY A 200 15.18 3.18 -16.05
N LYS A 201 16.46 3.58 -16.08
CA LYS A 201 16.95 4.76 -15.36
C LYS A 201 16.24 6.06 -15.77
N ASP A 202 15.77 6.11 -17.01
CA ASP A 202 15.03 7.23 -17.60
C ASP A 202 13.61 7.41 -17.02
N VAL A 203 13.01 6.31 -16.54
CA VAL A 203 11.68 6.34 -15.90
C VAL A 203 11.74 6.18 -14.39
N SER A 204 12.73 5.45 -13.86
CA SER A 204 13.02 5.35 -12.44
C SER A 204 14.41 4.72 -12.16
N PRO A 205 15.31 5.42 -11.44
CA PRO A 205 16.66 4.93 -11.18
C PRO A 205 16.74 3.84 -10.11
N ASP A 206 15.69 3.61 -9.33
CA ASP A 206 15.69 2.73 -8.15
C ASP A 206 14.32 2.10 -7.83
N PHE A 207 13.34 2.31 -8.71
CA PHE A 207 11.98 1.80 -8.62
C PHE A 207 11.46 1.50 -10.05
N TYR A 208 10.18 1.70 -10.30
CA TYR A 208 9.56 1.53 -11.62
C TYR A 208 8.53 2.63 -11.92
N ALA A 209 8.11 2.70 -13.18
CA ALA A 209 6.99 3.49 -13.65
C ALA A 209 5.84 2.59 -14.10
N TRP A 210 4.63 3.12 -14.19
CA TRP A 210 3.43 2.33 -14.47
C TRP A 210 2.43 3.08 -15.34
N VAL A 211 1.61 2.28 -16.06
CA VAL A 211 0.34 2.71 -16.63
C VAL A 211 -0.73 1.73 -16.17
N PHE A 212 -1.55 2.17 -15.21
CA PHE A 212 -2.49 1.33 -14.49
C PHE A 212 -3.93 1.76 -14.78
N PRO A 213 -4.78 0.90 -15.37
CA PRO A 213 -6.15 1.26 -15.68
C PRO A 213 -7.02 1.48 -14.44
N LYS A 214 -7.99 2.37 -14.62
CA LYS A 214 -9.09 2.65 -13.70
C LYS A 214 -10.40 2.55 -14.46
N TYR A 215 -11.44 3.15 -13.90
CA TYR A 215 -12.77 3.18 -14.51
C TYR A 215 -12.76 3.85 -15.90
N ASP A 216 -12.43 5.14 -15.96
CA ASP A 216 -12.50 5.99 -17.16
C ASP A 216 -11.15 6.62 -17.56
N HIS A 217 -10.08 6.25 -16.88
CA HIS A 217 -8.75 6.83 -17.06
C HIS A 217 -7.66 5.81 -16.71
N VAL A 218 -6.42 6.17 -16.99
CA VAL A 218 -5.23 5.45 -16.50
C VAL A 218 -4.49 6.32 -15.48
N ALA A 219 -3.87 5.68 -14.49
CA ALA A 219 -2.85 6.29 -13.66
C ALA A 219 -1.49 6.07 -14.31
N VAL A 220 -0.85 7.15 -14.77
CA VAL A 220 0.50 7.14 -15.36
C VAL A 220 1.45 7.75 -14.38
N GLY A 221 2.38 6.98 -13.85
CA GLY A 221 3.23 7.46 -12.77
C GLY A 221 4.58 6.77 -12.68
N THR A 222 5.39 7.31 -11.78
CA THR A 222 6.71 6.78 -11.43
C THR A 222 6.98 6.96 -9.94
N GLY A 223 7.83 6.08 -9.41
CA GLY A 223 8.39 6.21 -8.06
C GLY A 223 9.90 6.38 -8.10
N THR A 224 10.47 7.04 -7.10
CA THR A 224 11.92 7.00 -6.85
C THR A 224 12.25 7.23 -5.38
N MET A 225 13.39 6.73 -4.90
CA MET A 225 13.79 6.96 -3.50
C MET A 225 13.96 8.45 -3.19
N LYS A 226 13.73 8.84 -1.93
CA LYS A 226 13.85 10.24 -1.45
C LYS A 226 15.15 10.93 -1.90
N VAL A 227 16.25 10.20 -1.97
CA VAL A 227 17.57 10.72 -2.42
C VAL A 227 17.53 11.23 -3.86
N ASN A 228 16.72 10.62 -4.72
CA ASN A 228 16.57 10.95 -6.14
C ASN A 228 15.32 11.80 -6.44
N LYS A 229 14.61 12.28 -5.40
CA LYS A 229 13.33 13.01 -5.56
C LYS A 229 13.41 14.23 -6.49
N ALA A 230 14.58 14.83 -6.65
CA ALA A 230 14.78 15.97 -7.54
C ALA A 230 14.52 15.61 -9.02
N MET A 231 14.74 14.35 -9.39
CA MET A 231 14.55 13.84 -10.75
C MET A 231 13.08 13.54 -11.08
N ILE A 232 12.17 13.55 -10.11
CA ILE A 232 10.82 12.98 -10.27
C ILE A 232 10.03 13.55 -11.46
N LYS A 233 10.24 14.82 -11.81
CA LYS A 233 9.60 15.46 -12.96
C LYS A 233 10.16 14.96 -14.29
N ASP A 234 11.48 14.80 -14.38
CA ASP A 234 12.14 14.28 -15.57
C ASP A 234 11.77 12.80 -15.78
N LEU A 235 11.71 12.03 -14.69
CA LEU A 235 11.24 10.64 -14.69
C LEU A 235 9.78 10.52 -15.16
N GLN A 236 8.90 11.43 -14.69
CA GLN A 236 7.51 11.49 -15.18
C GLN A 236 7.46 11.81 -16.68
N ALA A 237 8.31 12.73 -17.16
CA ALA A 237 8.41 13.02 -18.59
C ALA A 237 8.90 11.80 -19.39
N GLY A 238 9.83 11.02 -18.82
CA GLY A 238 10.31 9.77 -19.39
C GLY A 238 9.19 8.74 -19.60
N ILE A 239 8.37 8.47 -18.58
CA ILE A 239 7.25 7.52 -18.73
C ILE A 239 6.22 8.04 -19.73
N ARG A 240 5.92 9.35 -19.76
CA ARG A 240 5.04 9.92 -20.79
C ARG A 240 5.59 9.72 -22.20
N ALA A 241 6.90 9.91 -22.39
CA ALA A 241 7.53 9.71 -23.68
C ALA A 241 7.46 8.25 -24.13
N ARG A 242 7.75 7.29 -23.23
CA ARG A 242 7.70 5.86 -23.53
C ARG A 242 6.29 5.36 -23.83
N ALA A 243 5.28 5.89 -23.13
CA ALA A 243 3.89 5.54 -23.33
C ALA A 243 3.16 6.45 -24.35
N ALA A 244 3.84 7.37 -25.03
CA ALA A 244 3.21 8.45 -25.81
C ALA A 244 2.17 7.96 -26.83
N ARG A 245 2.48 6.89 -27.58
CA ARG A 245 1.55 6.30 -28.56
C ARG A 245 0.26 5.75 -27.92
N ARG A 246 0.37 5.21 -26.70
CA ARG A 246 -0.74 4.64 -25.93
C ARG A 246 -1.58 5.73 -25.24
N LEU A 247 -0.95 6.87 -24.95
CA LEU A 247 -1.57 8.01 -24.26
C LEU A 247 -2.04 9.12 -25.21
N GLU A 248 -1.92 8.91 -26.52
CA GLU A 248 -2.33 9.87 -27.55
C GLU A 248 -3.80 10.30 -27.40
N GLY A 249 -4.05 11.61 -27.46
CA GLY A 249 -5.37 12.20 -27.22
C GLY A 249 -5.80 12.23 -25.76
N GLY A 250 -4.93 11.83 -24.83
CA GLY A 250 -5.21 11.83 -23.40
C GLY A 250 -5.23 13.23 -22.76
N GLU A 251 -6.16 13.42 -21.82
CA GLU A 251 -6.29 14.64 -21.02
C GLU A 251 -5.83 14.38 -19.58
N ILE A 252 -4.89 15.20 -19.08
CA ILE A 252 -4.46 15.13 -17.68
C ILE A 252 -5.55 15.79 -16.81
N ILE A 253 -6.26 14.97 -16.04
CA ILE A 253 -7.35 15.44 -15.17
C ILE A 253 -6.89 15.69 -13.72
N ARG A 254 -5.75 15.11 -13.33
CA ARG A 254 -5.19 15.29 -11.97
C ARG A 254 -3.70 14.98 -11.94
N VAL A 255 -2.95 15.75 -11.15
CA VAL A 255 -1.53 15.51 -10.87
C VAL A 255 -1.38 15.29 -9.37
N GLU A 256 -0.67 14.23 -8.99
CA GLU A 256 -0.62 13.78 -7.62
C GLU A 256 0.76 13.29 -7.21
N ALA A 257 1.14 13.49 -5.94
CA ALA A 257 2.36 12.96 -5.37
C ALA A 257 2.16 12.50 -3.93
N HIS A 258 2.82 11.41 -3.54
CA HIS A 258 2.75 10.92 -2.17
C HIS A 258 3.98 10.08 -1.77
N PRO A 259 4.44 10.18 -0.50
CA PRO A 259 5.49 9.30 0.01
C PRO A 259 5.01 7.85 0.17
N ILE A 260 5.91 6.91 -0.11
CA ILE A 260 5.75 5.46 0.05
C ILE A 260 6.78 4.97 1.07
N PRO A 261 6.37 4.61 2.30
CA PRO A 261 7.29 4.20 3.35
C PRO A 261 7.67 2.73 3.25
N GLU A 262 8.78 2.44 2.56
CA GLU A 262 9.26 1.08 2.26
C GLU A 262 10.05 0.42 3.42
N HIS A 263 10.05 1.04 4.59
CA HIS A 263 10.74 0.53 5.78
C HIS A 263 9.90 0.76 7.03
N PRO A 264 9.81 -0.24 7.92
CA PRO A 264 9.10 -0.07 9.17
C PRO A 264 9.81 0.95 10.06
N ARG A 265 9.03 1.69 10.86
CA ARG A 265 9.60 2.56 11.90
C ARG A 265 10.31 1.75 12.98
N PRO A 266 11.36 2.29 13.63
CA PRO A 266 12.03 1.67 14.76
C PRO A 266 11.06 1.28 15.88
N ARG A 267 10.12 2.18 16.22
CA ARG A 267 9.11 1.97 17.25
C ARG A 267 7.72 2.02 16.63
N ARG A 268 7.01 0.89 16.67
CA ARG A 268 5.65 0.72 16.12
C ARG A 268 4.58 0.54 17.20
N VAL A 269 5.02 0.32 18.44
CA VAL A 269 4.17 0.28 19.63
C VAL A 269 4.92 0.98 20.76
N VAL A 270 4.26 1.91 21.45
CA VAL A 270 4.77 2.60 22.65
C VAL A 270 3.59 2.81 23.61
N GLY A 271 3.70 2.30 24.84
CA GLY A 271 2.59 2.21 25.76
C GLY A 271 1.41 1.47 25.11
N ARG A 272 0.23 2.10 25.12
CA ARG A 272 -0.99 1.60 24.48
C ARG A 272 -1.31 2.30 23.15
N VAL A 273 -0.26 2.76 22.47
CA VAL A 273 -0.35 3.31 21.11
C VAL A 273 0.31 2.35 20.14
N ALA A 274 -0.41 1.95 19.09
CA ALA A 274 0.09 1.09 18.02
C ALA A 274 0.00 1.80 16.66
N LEU A 275 1.03 1.68 15.82
CA LEU A 275 1.03 2.18 14.44
C LEU A 275 0.70 1.06 13.47
N VAL A 276 -0.04 1.36 12.41
CA VAL A 276 -0.41 0.39 11.36
C VAL A 276 -0.31 1.02 9.97
N GLY A 277 -0.27 0.19 8.93
CA GLY A 277 -0.14 0.66 7.55
C GLY A 277 1.08 1.54 7.31
N ASP A 278 0.91 2.56 6.48
CA ASP A 278 1.96 3.52 6.15
C ASP A 278 2.54 4.23 7.39
N ALA A 279 1.75 4.44 8.45
CA ALA A 279 2.24 5.05 9.68
C ALA A 279 3.31 4.17 10.35
N ALA A 280 3.16 2.85 10.25
CA ALA A 280 4.13 1.86 10.71
C ALA A 280 5.22 1.52 9.69
N GLY A 281 5.06 1.90 8.42
CA GLY A 281 5.99 1.57 7.33
C GLY A 281 5.83 0.15 6.79
N THR A 282 4.58 -0.31 6.61
CA THR A 282 4.27 -1.66 6.09
C THR A 282 4.19 -1.71 4.57
N VAL A 283 4.80 -0.79 3.81
CA VAL A 283 4.79 -0.93 2.34
C VAL A 283 5.90 -1.90 1.93
N THR A 284 5.60 -2.80 0.99
CA THR A 284 6.62 -3.70 0.47
C THR A 284 7.52 -3.02 -0.54
N LYS A 285 8.81 -3.33 -0.44
CA LYS A 285 9.84 -2.97 -1.42
C LYS A 285 9.60 -3.62 -2.77
N SER A 286 10.23 -3.08 -3.80
CA SER A 286 10.17 -3.52 -5.20
C SER A 286 8.78 -3.41 -5.86
N SER A 287 7.68 -3.59 -5.14
CA SER A 287 6.31 -3.51 -5.67
C SER A 287 5.53 -2.28 -5.21
N GLY A 288 6.03 -1.52 -4.22
CA GLY A 288 5.35 -0.34 -3.66
C GLY A 288 3.97 -0.61 -3.10
N GLU A 289 3.62 -1.87 -2.86
CA GLU A 289 2.27 -2.26 -2.51
C GLU A 289 1.98 -1.95 -1.04
N GLY A 290 1.01 -1.07 -0.82
CA GLY A 290 0.63 -0.63 0.51
C GLY A 290 -0.79 -1.02 0.93
N ILE A 291 -1.75 -1.12 0.01
CA ILE A 291 -3.18 -1.20 0.37
C ILE A 291 -3.48 -2.46 1.20
N TYR A 292 -3.13 -3.64 0.67
CA TYR A 292 -3.35 -4.91 1.37
C TYR A 292 -2.61 -4.95 2.71
N PHE A 293 -1.32 -4.61 2.72
CA PHE A 293 -0.51 -4.65 3.94
C PHE A 293 -0.97 -3.64 4.98
N ALA A 294 -1.50 -2.49 4.56
CA ALA A 294 -2.11 -1.51 5.45
C ALA A 294 -3.39 -2.04 6.09
N ALA A 295 -4.33 -2.54 5.29
CA ALA A 295 -5.55 -3.15 5.78
C ALA A 295 -5.26 -4.36 6.69
N LYS A 296 -4.30 -5.22 6.28
CA LYS A 296 -3.99 -6.45 6.99
C LYS A 296 -3.25 -6.21 8.30
N SER A 297 -2.27 -5.30 8.34
CA SER A 297 -1.58 -4.96 9.59
C SER A 297 -2.54 -4.38 10.61
N ALA A 298 -3.47 -3.53 10.15
CA ALA A 298 -4.46 -2.91 11.01
C ALA A 298 -5.48 -3.91 11.56
N ARG A 299 -6.00 -4.82 10.72
CA ARG A 299 -6.84 -5.92 11.18
C ARG A 299 -6.11 -6.82 12.19
N MET A 300 -4.86 -7.21 11.92
CA MET A 300 -4.08 -8.04 12.85
C MET A 300 -3.84 -7.34 14.19
N CYS A 301 -3.63 -6.02 14.18
CA CYS A 301 -3.53 -5.20 15.38
C CYS A 301 -4.84 -5.21 16.17
N ALA A 302 -5.97 -4.94 15.49
CA ALA A 302 -7.30 -4.95 16.10
C ALA A 302 -7.71 -6.34 16.63
N GLU A 303 -7.48 -7.41 15.89
CA GLU A 303 -7.71 -8.80 16.33
C GLU A 303 -6.90 -9.11 17.60
N THR A 304 -5.65 -8.67 17.65
CA THR A 304 -4.80 -8.82 18.85
C THR A 304 -5.37 -8.02 20.02
N ILE A 305 -5.83 -6.78 19.82
CA ILE A 305 -6.49 -5.99 20.87
C ILE A 305 -7.74 -6.71 21.38
N VAL A 306 -8.62 -7.18 20.50
CA VAL A 306 -9.84 -7.91 20.88
C VAL A 306 -9.50 -9.13 21.73
N GLU A 307 -8.54 -9.94 21.29
CA GLU A 307 -8.11 -11.16 21.98
C GLU A 307 -7.54 -10.85 23.37
N VAL A 308 -6.52 -10.01 23.45
CA VAL A 308 -5.82 -9.78 24.73
C VAL A 308 -6.72 -9.05 25.72
N THR A 309 -7.64 -8.20 25.27
CA THR A 309 -8.53 -7.44 26.15
C THR A 309 -9.81 -8.20 26.55
N ASN A 310 -9.96 -9.47 26.14
CA ASN A 310 -11.18 -10.26 26.31
C ASN A 310 -12.43 -9.53 25.77
N GLY A 311 -12.36 -9.06 24.52
CA GLY A 311 -13.43 -8.27 23.90
C GLY A 311 -13.62 -6.89 24.53
N GLY A 312 -12.54 -6.24 24.98
CA GLY A 312 -12.59 -4.89 25.56
C GLY A 312 -13.01 -4.82 27.03
N GLN A 313 -12.94 -5.92 27.77
CA GLN A 313 -13.23 -5.97 29.20
C GLN A 313 -12.08 -5.47 30.08
N ARG A 314 -10.86 -5.38 29.54
CA ARG A 314 -9.68 -4.82 30.24
C ARG A 314 -8.78 -4.00 29.32
N ILE A 315 -7.87 -3.25 29.93
CA ILE A 315 -6.86 -2.46 29.24
C ILE A 315 -5.64 -3.35 28.89
N PRO A 316 -5.09 -3.30 27.66
CA PRO A 316 -3.92 -4.08 27.27
C PRO A 316 -2.61 -3.42 27.73
N THR A 317 -1.57 -4.23 27.93
CA THR A 317 -0.19 -3.74 28.13
C THR A 317 0.53 -3.48 26.80
N GLU A 318 1.67 -2.78 26.84
CA GLU A 318 2.51 -2.56 25.66
C GLU A 318 2.98 -3.88 25.02
N ASP A 319 3.38 -4.85 25.84
CA ASP A 319 3.90 -6.14 25.35
C ASP A 319 2.81 -7.01 24.74
N GLU A 320 1.58 -6.89 25.24
CA GLU A 320 0.40 -7.52 24.63
C GLU A 320 0.09 -6.90 23.26
N LEU A 321 0.21 -5.58 23.11
CA LEU A 321 0.08 -4.95 21.80
C LEU A 321 1.22 -5.36 20.86
N LYS A 322 2.46 -5.46 21.32
CA LYS A 322 3.60 -5.94 20.49
C LYS A 322 3.40 -7.35 19.95
N LEU A 323 2.44 -8.14 20.46
CA LEU A 323 2.12 -9.45 19.90
C LEU A 323 1.68 -9.37 18.43
N TYR A 324 0.99 -8.31 17.99
CA TYR A 324 0.62 -8.19 16.58
C TYR A 324 1.85 -8.05 15.68
N LEU A 325 2.91 -7.36 16.16
CA LEU A 325 4.18 -7.23 15.43
C LEU A 325 4.88 -8.59 15.31
N LYS A 326 4.91 -9.38 16.39
CA LYS A 326 5.46 -10.74 16.34
C LYS A 326 4.71 -11.62 15.34
N ARG A 327 3.38 -11.53 15.31
CA ARG A 327 2.52 -12.24 14.33
C ARG A 327 2.75 -11.75 12.90
N TRP A 328 2.91 -10.44 12.72
CA TRP A 328 3.24 -9.81 11.44
C TRP A 328 4.58 -10.29 10.89
N ASP A 329 5.64 -10.20 11.70
CA ASP A 329 6.99 -10.59 11.32
C ASP A 329 7.06 -12.09 11.02
N LYS A 330 6.36 -12.93 11.80
CA LYS A 330 6.25 -14.37 11.53
C LYS A 330 5.55 -14.65 10.19
N LYS A 331 4.50 -13.91 9.86
CA LYS A 331 3.71 -14.15 8.63
C LYS A 331 4.37 -13.58 7.38
N TYR A 332 4.92 -12.38 7.45
CA TYR A 332 5.37 -11.62 6.28
C TYR A 332 6.88 -11.33 6.27
N GLY A 333 7.64 -11.58 7.35
CA GLY A 333 9.06 -11.25 7.42
C GLY A 333 9.86 -11.82 6.24
N MET A 334 9.60 -13.07 5.86
CA MET A 334 10.23 -13.68 4.68
C MET A 334 9.82 -13.01 3.36
N THR A 335 8.56 -12.57 3.23
CA THR A 335 8.09 -11.82 2.05
C THR A 335 8.88 -10.52 1.91
N TYR A 336 9.02 -9.75 3.00
CA TYR A 336 9.78 -8.49 2.99
C TYR A 336 11.26 -8.71 2.69
N LEU A 337 11.86 -9.77 3.24
CA LEU A 337 13.26 -10.10 2.97
C LEU A 337 13.50 -10.40 1.49
N VAL A 338 12.65 -11.25 0.89
CA VAL A 338 12.77 -11.60 -0.54
C VAL A 338 12.61 -10.36 -1.42
N LEU A 339 11.61 -9.52 -1.15
CA LEU A 339 11.36 -8.29 -1.91
C LEU A 339 12.49 -7.25 -1.74
N ASP A 340 13.13 -7.16 -0.57
CA ASP A 340 14.30 -6.31 -0.37
C ASP A 340 15.50 -6.81 -1.20
N ILE A 341 15.73 -8.12 -1.25
CA ILE A 341 16.79 -8.71 -2.08
C ILE A 341 16.52 -8.43 -3.56
N LEU A 342 15.29 -8.64 -4.04
CA LEU A 342 14.90 -8.35 -5.42
C LEU A 342 15.17 -6.89 -5.80
N GLN A 343 14.76 -5.94 -4.94
CA GLN A 343 15.03 -4.52 -5.16
C GLN A 343 16.54 -4.25 -5.25
N ARG A 344 17.33 -4.80 -4.32
CA ARG A 344 18.79 -4.59 -4.29
C ARG A 344 19.54 -5.25 -5.45
N VAL A 345 18.99 -6.27 -6.10
CA VAL A 345 19.65 -6.93 -7.23
C VAL A 345 19.24 -6.28 -8.55
N PHE A 346 17.94 -6.16 -8.80
CA PHE A 346 17.40 -5.86 -10.13
C PHE A 346 17.16 -4.38 -10.39
N TYR A 347 17.07 -3.53 -9.36
CA TYR A 347 16.73 -2.10 -9.50
C TYR A 347 17.97 -1.20 -9.40
N ARG A 348 19.16 -1.70 -9.72
CA ARG A 348 20.43 -0.96 -9.59
C ARG A 348 20.93 -0.36 -10.90
N THR A 349 20.88 -1.14 -11.99
CA THR A 349 21.38 -0.72 -13.30
C THR A 349 20.41 -1.18 -14.37
N ASP A 350 20.49 -0.56 -15.55
CA ASP A 350 19.66 -0.99 -16.68
C ASP A 350 20.00 -2.41 -17.12
N ALA A 351 21.27 -2.82 -17.02
CA ALA A 351 21.69 -4.21 -17.21
C ALA A 351 20.91 -5.21 -16.33
N THR A 352 20.76 -4.92 -15.03
CA THR A 352 20.02 -5.82 -14.13
C THR A 352 18.51 -5.72 -14.33
N ARG A 353 17.99 -4.58 -14.80
CA ARG A 353 16.58 -4.44 -15.21
C ARG A 353 16.25 -5.20 -16.49
N GLU A 354 17.14 -5.21 -17.48
CA GLU A 354 17.00 -6.05 -18.66
C GLU A 354 16.92 -7.52 -18.26
N ALA A 355 17.85 -7.97 -17.41
CA ALA A 355 17.84 -9.33 -16.89
C ALA A 355 16.53 -9.66 -16.14
N PHE A 356 15.99 -8.71 -15.37
CA PHE A 356 14.73 -8.87 -14.67
C PHE A 356 13.55 -9.07 -15.63
N VAL A 357 13.44 -8.24 -16.66
CA VAL A 357 12.36 -8.36 -17.65
C VAL A 357 12.53 -9.64 -18.49
N GLU A 358 13.76 -10.00 -18.87
CA GLU A 358 14.06 -11.27 -19.55
C GLU A 358 13.61 -12.46 -18.68
N MET A 359 13.91 -12.45 -17.38
CA MET A 359 13.44 -13.50 -16.46
C MET A 359 11.93 -13.60 -16.39
N CYS A 360 11.21 -12.48 -16.50
CA CYS A 360 9.75 -12.48 -16.55
C CYS A 360 9.18 -13.16 -17.80
N SER A 361 9.98 -13.52 -18.82
CA SER A 361 9.51 -14.31 -19.96
C SER A 361 9.34 -15.80 -19.64
N ASP A 362 9.94 -16.26 -18.53
CA ASP A 362 9.82 -17.63 -18.08
C ASP A 362 8.50 -17.87 -17.33
N LYS A 363 7.69 -18.81 -17.80
CA LYS A 363 6.37 -19.12 -17.22
C LYS A 363 6.43 -19.58 -15.76
N ASP A 364 7.49 -20.28 -15.34
CA ASP A 364 7.66 -20.70 -13.94
C ASP A 364 7.88 -19.46 -13.05
N VAL A 365 8.67 -18.49 -13.54
CA VAL A 365 8.91 -17.21 -12.85
C VAL A 365 7.64 -16.36 -12.81
N GLN A 366 6.89 -16.27 -13.92
CA GLN A 366 5.61 -15.58 -13.97
C GLN A 366 4.64 -16.16 -12.93
N LYS A 367 4.43 -17.48 -12.96
CA LYS A 367 3.52 -18.16 -12.03
C LYS A 367 3.92 -17.92 -10.58
N MET A 368 5.18 -18.12 -10.22
CA MET A 368 5.66 -17.92 -8.85
C MET A 368 5.47 -16.46 -8.38
N THR A 369 5.76 -15.49 -9.25
CA THR A 369 5.65 -14.06 -8.92
C THR A 369 4.19 -13.66 -8.71
N PHE A 370 3.30 -14.09 -9.61
CA PHE A 370 1.88 -13.75 -9.54
C PHE A 370 1.15 -14.53 -8.45
N ASP A 371 1.45 -15.80 -8.22
CA ASP A 371 0.89 -16.54 -7.08
C ASP A 371 1.30 -15.86 -5.76
N SER A 372 2.57 -15.46 -5.65
CA SER A 372 3.05 -14.71 -4.49
C SER A 372 2.37 -13.34 -4.34
N TYR A 373 2.09 -12.65 -5.46
CA TYR A 373 1.37 -11.39 -5.43
C TYR A 373 -0.13 -11.56 -5.12
N LEU A 374 -0.84 -12.45 -5.81
CA LEU A 374 -2.29 -12.61 -5.69
C LEU A 374 -2.69 -13.17 -4.32
N TYR A 375 -1.87 -14.06 -3.74
CA TYR A 375 -2.19 -14.78 -2.50
C TYR A 375 -1.38 -14.31 -1.29
N LYS A 376 -0.32 -13.51 -1.50
CA LYS A 376 0.58 -13.00 -0.43
C LYS A 376 1.18 -14.11 0.43
N THR A 377 1.37 -15.26 -0.19
CA THR A 377 2.07 -16.41 0.36
C THR A 377 3.34 -16.61 -0.43
N VAL A 378 4.48 -16.70 0.25
CA VAL A 378 5.70 -17.19 -0.40
C VAL A 378 5.51 -18.68 -0.62
N VAL A 379 5.19 -19.06 -1.86
CA VAL A 379 5.12 -20.46 -2.24
C VAL A 379 6.57 -20.97 -2.27
N PRO A 380 6.95 -21.98 -1.46
CA PRO A 380 8.26 -22.59 -1.59
C PRO A 380 8.32 -23.23 -2.97
N ALA A 381 9.17 -22.71 -3.86
CA ALA A 381 9.42 -23.37 -5.12
C ALA A 381 10.03 -24.75 -4.84
N ASN A 382 9.64 -25.76 -5.62
CA ASN A 382 10.32 -27.05 -5.62
C ASN A 382 11.85 -26.81 -5.76
N PRO A 383 12.73 -27.45 -4.96
CA PRO A 383 14.18 -27.22 -5.01
C PRO A 383 14.79 -27.26 -6.42
N LEU A 384 14.29 -28.13 -7.31
CA LEU A 384 14.74 -28.22 -8.70
C LEU A 384 14.32 -26.98 -9.52
N VAL A 385 13.12 -26.46 -9.28
CA VAL A 385 12.63 -25.22 -9.89
C VAL A 385 13.43 -24.03 -9.35
N GLN A 386 13.74 -24.02 -8.05
CA GLN A 386 14.55 -22.96 -7.44
C GLN A 386 16.00 -22.95 -7.97
N MET A 387 16.61 -24.12 -8.17
CA MET A 387 17.92 -24.24 -8.83
C MET A 387 17.88 -23.78 -10.29
N LYS A 388 16.85 -24.18 -11.05
CA LYS A 388 16.64 -23.75 -12.44
C LYS A 388 16.45 -22.23 -12.52
N ILE A 389 15.62 -21.64 -11.67
CA ILE A 389 15.41 -20.19 -11.59
C ILE A 389 16.72 -19.51 -11.24
N THR A 390 17.45 -19.98 -10.22
CA THR A 390 18.74 -19.39 -9.82
C THR A 390 19.78 -19.43 -10.94
N ALA A 391 19.91 -20.56 -11.65
CA ALA A 391 20.82 -20.68 -12.79
C ALA A 391 20.41 -19.74 -13.94
N LYS A 392 19.11 -19.64 -14.23
CA LYS A 392 18.57 -18.69 -15.22
C LYS A 392 18.79 -17.24 -14.82
N THR A 393 18.65 -16.91 -13.53
CA THR A 393 18.94 -15.58 -12.98
C THR A 393 20.40 -15.22 -13.20
N ILE A 394 21.33 -16.12 -12.86
CA ILE A 394 22.77 -15.89 -13.08
C ILE A 394 23.05 -15.70 -14.58
N GLY A 395 22.50 -16.57 -15.44
CA GLY A 395 22.65 -16.45 -16.89
C GLY A 395 22.09 -15.14 -17.46
N SER A 396 20.93 -14.68 -16.96
CA SER A 396 20.30 -13.43 -17.39
C SER A 396 21.09 -12.22 -16.90
N LEU A 397 21.62 -12.24 -15.67
CA LEU A 397 22.49 -11.18 -15.17
C LEU A 397 23.78 -11.06 -16.00
N LEU A 398 24.35 -12.19 -16.44
CA LEU A 398 25.52 -12.21 -17.33
C LEU A 398 25.19 -11.64 -18.71
N ARG A 399 24.02 -11.97 -19.29
CA ARG A 399 23.57 -11.43 -20.58
C ARG A 399 23.18 -9.95 -20.50
N GLY A 400 22.50 -9.53 -19.44
CA GLY A 400 22.12 -8.14 -19.21
C GLY A 400 23.33 -7.22 -19.19
N ASN A 401 24.46 -7.65 -18.62
CA ASN A 401 25.72 -6.90 -18.70
C ASN A 401 26.31 -6.79 -20.12
N ALA A 402 25.95 -7.71 -21.03
CA ALA A 402 26.37 -7.68 -22.43
C ALA A 402 25.41 -6.91 -23.35
N LEU A 403 24.14 -6.75 -22.95
CA LEU A 403 23.07 -6.09 -23.72
C LEU A 403 22.78 -4.66 -23.26
N ALA A 404 23.28 -4.25 -22.09
CA ALA A 404 23.05 -2.91 -21.58
C ALA A 404 23.74 -1.84 -22.47
N PRO A 405 23.02 -0.77 -22.85
CA PRO A 405 23.58 0.32 -23.65
C PRO A 405 24.60 1.18 -22.89
#